data_AF-A0A1E5PZJ8-F1
#
_entry.id   AF-A0A1E5PZJ8-F1
#
_cell.length_a   1.000
_cell.length_b   1.000
_cell.length_c   1.000
_cell.angle_alpha   90.00
_cell.angle_beta   90.00
_cell.angle_gamma   90.00
#
_symmetry.space_group_name_H-M   'P 1'
#
loop_
_entity.id
_entity.type
_entity.pdbx_description
1 polymer ?
#
loop_
_entity_poly.entity_id
_entity_poly.type
_entity_poly.pdbx_seq_one_letter_code
_entity_poly.pdbx_strand_id
1 'polypeptide(L)'
;MRAAERDGQIVISVSPAELRRISGVLAESLSSMSRPEFFIRTGCSKPNVEALVRLLEDLAEGEVQESELDVTAGVEADENPRRPRR
;
A
#
# COMPACT_ATOMS: atom_id res chain seq x y z
N MET A 1 12.48 9.57 10.16
CA MET A 1 12.25 9.53 8.71
C MET A 1 12.97 10.70 8.06
N ARG A 2 13.58 10.50 6.90
CA ARG A 2 14.14 11.56 6.05
C ARG A 2 13.66 11.34 4.62
N ALA A 3 13.33 12.41 3.91
CA ALA A 3 12.99 12.36 2.49
C ALA A 3 14.01 13.20 1.71
N ALA A 4 14.46 12.71 0.56
CA ALA A 4 15.32 13.42 -0.35
C ALA A 4 14.94 13.10 -1.79
N GLU A 5 15.07 14.07 -2.68
CA GLU A 5 14.96 13.83 -4.12
C GLU A 5 16.32 13.39 -4.67
N ARG A 6 16.34 12.32 -5.47
CA ARG A 6 17.52 11.85 -6.21
C ARG A 6 17.08 11.40 -7.60
N ASP A 7 17.64 11.99 -8.64
CA ASP A 7 17.37 11.64 -10.05
C ASP A 7 15.87 11.61 -10.40
N GLY A 8 15.09 12.56 -9.85
CA GLY A 8 13.64 12.64 -10.04
C GLY A 8 12.82 11.64 -9.21
N GLN A 9 13.46 10.87 -8.32
CA GLN A 9 12.82 9.93 -7.40
C GLN A 9 12.78 10.51 -5.99
N ILE A 10 11.70 10.23 -5.26
CA ILE A 10 11.61 10.50 -3.83
C ILE A 10 12.16 9.31 -3.08
N VAL A 11 13.32 9.49 -2.46
CA VAL A 11 13.94 8.48 -1.59
C VAL A 11 13.55 8.79 -0.15
N ILE A 12 12.81 7.86 0.46
CA ILE A 12 12.42 7.95 1.87
C ILE A 12 13.28 6.98 2.69
N SER A 13 14.12 7.52 3.55
CA SER A 13 14.89 6.73 4.51
C SER A 13 14.12 6.58 5.82
N VAL A 14 13.83 5.34 6.19
CA VAL A 14 13.08 4.96 7.38
C VAL A 14 13.83 3.88 8.16
N SER A 15 13.71 3.89 9.50
CA SER A 15 14.27 2.82 10.32
C SER A 15 13.36 1.59 10.27
N PRO A 16 13.87 0.37 10.55
CA PRO A 16 13.04 -0.82 10.61
C PRO A 16 11.86 -0.70 11.60
N ALA A 17 12.08 -0.06 12.74
CA ALA A 17 11.02 0.19 13.73
C ALA A 17 9.90 1.09 13.18
N GLU A 18 10.26 2.10 12.39
CA GLU A 18 9.28 3.00 11.76
C GLU A 18 8.52 2.27 10.64
N LEU A 19 9.20 1.41 9.86
CA LEU A 19 8.56 0.57 8.84
C LEU A 19 7.50 -0.35 9.45
N ARG A 20 7.79 -1.01 10.58
CA ARG A 20 6.80 -1.84 11.31
C ARG A 20 5.61 -1.04 11.80
N ARG A 21 5.85 0.19 12.29
CA ARG A 21 4.76 1.07 12.73
C ARG A 21 3.87 1.46 11.55
N ILE A 22 4.46 1.83 10.42
CA ILE A 22 3.72 2.25 9.22
C ILE A 22 2.91 1.08 8.65
N SER A 23 3.54 -0.08 8.44
CA SER A 23 2.87 -1.29 7.96
C SER A 23 1.72 -1.70 8.87
N GLY A 24 1.91 -1.71 10.19
CA GLY A 24 0.85 -2.03 11.15
C GLY A 24 -0.37 -1.12 11.05
N VAL A 25 -0.18 0.19 10.97
CA VAL A 25 -1.29 1.16 10.82
C VAL A 25 -2.04 0.97 9.50
N LEU A 26 -1.30 0.69 8.41
CA LEU A 26 -1.89 0.42 7.11
C LEU A 26 -2.66 -0.91 7.10
N ALA A 27 -2.11 -1.96 7.71
CA ALA A 27 -2.74 -3.28 7.84
C ALA A 27 -4.07 -3.20 8.62
N GLU A 28 -4.08 -2.48 9.74
CA GLU A 28 -5.30 -2.26 10.53
C GLU A 28 -6.36 -1.53 9.72
N SER A 29 -5.96 -0.49 8.98
CA SER A 29 -6.86 0.25 8.08
C SER A 29 -7.42 -0.65 6.98
N LEU A 30 -6.61 -1.53 6.37
CA LEU A 30 -7.05 -2.45 5.32
C LEU A 30 -8.02 -3.52 5.84
N SER A 31 -7.77 -4.06 7.03
CA SER A 31 -8.60 -5.14 7.61
C SER A 31 -10.00 -4.68 8.03
N SER A 32 -10.18 -3.40 8.35
CA SER A 32 -11.44 -2.84 8.81
C SER A 32 -12.42 -2.47 7.70
N MET A 33 -11.99 -2.44 6.44
CA MET A 33 -12.79 -1.94 5.31
C MET A 33 -12.98 -2.99 4.21
N SER A 34 -14.15 -2.98 3.58
CA SER A 34 -14.34 -3.75 2.33
C SER A 34 -13.53 -3.14 1.18
N ARG A 35 -13.29 -3.91 0.11
CA ARG A 35 -12.58 -3.43 -1.09
C ARG A 35 -13.24 -2.19 -1.72
N PRO A 36 -14.57 -2.16 -1.97
CA PRO A 36 -15.23 -0.96 -2.48
C PRO A 36 -15.13 0.23 -1.53
N GLU A 37 -15.29 0.02 -0.22
CA GLU A 37 -15.20 1.09 0.77
C GLU A 37 -13.81 1.72 0.84
N PHE A 38 -12.77 0.87 0.83
CA PHE A 38 -11.39 1.32 0.80
C PHE A 38 -11.12 2.19 -0.44
N PHE A 39 -11.55 1.73 -1.62
CA PHE A 39 -11.41 2.48 -2.85
C PHE A 39 -12.17 3.82 -2.83
N ILE A 40 -13.42 3.84 -2.35
CA ILE A 40 -14.22 5.08 -2.26
C ILE A 40 -13.54 6.13 -1.37
N ARG A 41 -12.90 5.72 -0.27
CA ARG A 41 -12.27 6.65 0.68
C ARG A 41 -10.89 7.13 0.23
N THR A 42 -10.12 6.28 -0.45
CA THR A 42 -8.69 6.54 -0.71
C THR A 42 -8.37 6.76 -2.18
N GLY A 43 -9.23 6.31 -3.10
CA GLY A 43 -8.94 6.23 -4.53
C GLY A 43 -7.91 5.14 -4.91
N CYS A 44 -7.39 4.39 -3.93
CA CYS A 44 -6.35 3.40 -4.14
C CYS A 44 -6.93 2.00 -4.37
N SER A 45 -6.24 1.20 -5.18
CA SER A 45 -6.48 -0.24 -5.30
C SER A 45 -6.18 -0.92 -3.97
N LYS A 46 -7.17 -1.59 -3.37
CA LYS A 46 -6.95 -2.28 -2.09
C LYS A 46 -5.88 -3.38 -2.20
N PRO A 47 -5.88 -4.25 -3.23
CA PRO A 47 -4.82 -5.25 -3.40
C PRO A 47 -3.41 -4.67 -3.54
N ASN A 48 -3.25 -3.51 -4.19
CA ASN A 48 -1.94 -2.87 -4.33
C ASN A 48 -1.41 -2.39 -2.98
N VAL A 49 -2.29 -1.83 -2.15
CA VAL A 49 -1.91 -1.39 -0.79
C VAL A 49 -1.65 -2.60 0.12
N GLU A 50 -2.39 -3.70 -0.02
CA GLU A 50 -2.09 -4.96 0.68
C GLU A 50 -0.70 -5.50 0.30
N ALA A 51 -0.34 -5.46 -0.98
CA ALA A 51 0.99 -5.84 -1.45
C ALA A 51 2.09 -4.93 -0.90
N LEU A 52 1.84 -3.61 -0.86
CA LEU A 52 2.76 -2.64 -0.26
C LEU A 52 2.99 -2.94 1.22
N VAL A 53 1.94 -3.24 1.98
CA VAL A 53 2.07 -3.55 3.41
C VAL A 53 2.97 -4.76 3.64
N ARG A 54 2.74 -5.87 2.91
CA ARG A 54 3.59 -7.07 3.02
C ARG A 54 5.05 -6.76 2.71
N LEU A 55 5.29 -6.00 1.64
CA LEU A 55 6.64 -5.60 1.26
C LEU A 55 7.32 -4.75 2.33
N LEU A 56 6.59 -3.86 3.01
CA LEU A 56 7.12 -3.08 4.14
C LEU A 56 7.41 -3.95 5.37
N GLU A 57 6.62 -5.00 5.61
CA GLU A 57 6.86 -5.99 6.66
C GLU A 57 8.14 -6.79 6.36
N ASP A 58 8.26 -7.36 5.16
CA ASP A 58 9.43 -8.13 4.71
C ASP A 58 10.73 -7.30 4.77
N LEU A 59 10.67 -6.02 4.35
CA LEU A 59 11.79 -5.07 4.47
C LEU A 59 12.15 -4.79 5.94
N ALA A 60 11.15 -4.70 6.82
CA ALA A 60 11.39 -4.42 8.24
C ALA A 60 11.93 -5.64 9.02
N GLU A 61 11.70 -6.84 8.50
CA GLU A 61 12.28 -8.09 8.99
C GLU A 61 13.67 -8.36 8.39
N GLY A 62 14.02 -7.65 7.30
CA GLY A 62 15.29 -7.80 6.59
C GLY A 62 15.31 -9.02 5.68
N GLU A 63 14.15 -9.59 5.36
CA GLU A 63 14.00 -10.71 4.42
C GLU A 63 14.21 -10.24 2.97
N VAL A 64 13.90 -8.98 2.70
CA VAL A 64 14.07 -8.33 1.39
C VAL A 64 15.02 -7.14 1.55
N GLN A 65 15.94 -6.96 0.60
CA GLN A 65 16.83 -5.78 0.56
C GLN A 65 16.34 -4.70 -0.41
N GLU A 66 15.71 -5.13 -1.51
CA GLU A 66 15.18 -4.25 -2.55
C GLU A 66 14.00 -4.94 -3.22
N SER A 67 12.94 -4.19 -3.47
CA SER A 67 11.80 -4.67 -4.25
C SER A 67 11.14 -3.50 -4.96
N GLU A 68 10.65 -3.77 -6.16
CA GLU A 68 9.85 -2.85 -6.95
C GLU A 68 8.39 -3.27 -6.84
N LEU A 69 7.52 -2.29 -6.58
CA LEU A 69 6.08 -2.49 -6.57
C LEU A 69 5.45 -1.44 -7.46
N ASP A 70 4.84 -1.88 -8.55
CA ASP A 70 4.04 -1.00 -9.39
C ASP A 70 2.68 -0.76 -8.72
N VAL A 71 2.55 0.40 -8.08
CA VAL A 71 1.31 0.82 -7.42
C VAL A 71 0.45 1.58 -8.42
N THR A 72 -0.36 0.84 -9.17
CA THR A 72 -1.32 1.44 -10.09
C THR A 72 -2.49 2.09 -9.34
N ALA A 73 -3.07 3.15 -9.92
CA ALA A 73 -4.28 3.77 -9.42
C ALA A 73 -5.46 2.76 -9.47
N GLY A 74 -6.35 2.81 -8.48
CA GLY A 74 -7.53 1.95 -8.48
C GLY A 74 -8.50 2.35 -9.61
N VAL A 75 -9.14 1.35 -10.22
CA VAL A 75 -10.19 1.56 -11.24
C VAL A 75 -11.53 1.16 -10.63
N GLU A 76 -12.51 2.07 -10.66
CA GLU A 76 -13.82 1.85 -10.02
C GLU A 76 -14.49 0.54 -10.47
N ALA A 77 -14.38 0.20 -11.76
CA ALA A 77 -14.97 -1.01 -12.32
C ALA A 77 -14.39 -2.30 -11.70
N ASP A 78 -13.12 -2.30 -11.32
CA ASP A 78 -12.42 -3.44 -10.75
C ASP A 78 -12.59 -3.50 -9.23
N GLU A 79 -12.60 -2.33 -8.58
CA GLU A 79 -12.72 -2.20 -7.13
C GLU A 79 -14.18 -2.32 -6.64
N ASN A 80 -15.14 -1.93 -7.48
CA ASN A 80 -16.58 -1.97 -7.21
C ASN A 80 -17.35 -2.49 -8.44
N PRO A 81 -17.19 -3.77 -8.81
CA PRO A 81 -17.89 -4.32 -9.96
C PRO A 81 -19.40 -4.24 -9.75
N ARG A 82 -20.08 -3.44 -10.58
CA ARG A 82 -21.54 -3.32 -10.53
C ARG A 82 -22.14 -4.70 -10.79
N ARG A 83 -22.87 -5.24 -9.80
CA ARG A 83 -23.66 -6.46 -10.01
C ARG A 83 -24.57 -6.24 -11.23
N PRO A 84 -24.58 -7.15 -12.23
CA PRO A 84 -25.53 -7.04 -13.32
C PRO A 84 -26.94 -7.08 -12.71
N ARG A 85 -27.72 -6.02 -12.98
CA ARG A 85 -29.15 -5.99 -12.64
C ARG A 85 -29.82 -7.02 -13.56
N ARG A 86 -30.20 -8.18 -13.02
CA ARG A 86 -31.12 -9.11 -13.67
C ARG A 86 -32.54 -8.63 -13.48
#